data_AF-A0A3N4SL99-F1
#
_entry.id   AF-A0A3N4SL99-F1
#
_cell.length_a   1.000
_cell.length_b   1.000
_cell.length_c   1.000
_cell.angle_alpha   90.00
_cell.angle_beta   90.00
_cell.angle_gamma   90.00
#
_symmetry.space_group_name_H-M   'P 1'
#
loop_
_entity.id
_entity.type
_entity.pdbx_description
1 polymer ?
#
loop_
_entity_poly.entity_id
_entity_poly.type
_entity_poly.pdbx_seq_one_letter_code
_entity_poly.pdbx_strand_id
1 'polypeptide(L)'
;MRFPPRITRIGAAGALLSALLVGGTVTATTADAAASSVGSICYSDLPSQAYDTLDLIASDGPFPYSQDGTVFRNSEGVLPSEPSGYYHE
;
A
#
# COMPACT_ATOMS: atom_id res chain seq x y z
N MET A 1 -1.71 27.02 67.69
CA MET A 1 -1.81 26.31 66.40
C MET A 1 -0.41 26.22 65.81
N ARG A 2 0.19 25.02 65.86
CA ARG A 2 1.61 24.76 65.55
C ARG A 2 1.71 24.40 64.07
N PHE A 3 2.19 25.34 63.26
CA PHE A 3 2.47 25.11 61.83
C PHE A 3 3.79 24.34 61.66
N PRO A 4 3.85 23.28 60.84
CA PRO A 4 5.08 22.53 60.56
C PRO A 4 5.95 23.25 59.51
N PRO A 5 7.27 22.97 59.48
CA PRO A 5 8.21 23.65 58.59
C PRO A 5 8.32 23.00 57.19
N ARG A 6 8.28 23.89 56.20
CA ARG A 6 9.11 23.98 54.97
C ARG A 6 9.70 22.70 54.38
N ILE A 7 9.13 22.32 53.23
CA ILE A 7 9.72 21.42 52.24
C ILE A 7 10.89 22.14 51.56
N THR A 8 12.10 21.62 51.71
CA THR A 8 13.17 21.80 50.73
C THR A 8 14.11 20.61 50.81
N ARG A 9 14.11 19.73 49.81
CA ARG A 9 15.29 18.98 49.35
C ARG A 9 15.16 18.68 47.87
N ILE A 10 15.77 19.54 47.07
CA ILE A 10 16.36 19.17 45.79
C ILE A 10 17.57 18.29 46.13
N GLY A 11 17.66 17.10 45.54
CA GLY A 11 18.77 16.19 45.80
C GLY A 11 18.71 14.88 45.03
N ALA A 12 19.24 14.93 43.81
CA ALA A 12 20.05 13.90 43.13
C ALA A 12 19.54 12.43 43.05
N ALA A 13 19.14 12.04 41.84
CA ALA A 13 19.42 10.72 41.24
C ALA A 13 19.62 11.00 39.73
N GLY A 14 20.76 10.74 39.08
CA GLY A 14 21.70 9.63 39.26
C GLY A 14 21.20 8.43 38.46
N ALA A 15 21.70 8.28 37.22
CA ALA A 15 21.37 7.25 36.22
C ALA A 15 19.95 7.41 35.62
N LEU A 16 19.75 7.51 34.30
CA LEU A 16 20.04 6.48 33.31
C LEU A 16 20.44 7.12 31.97
N LEU A 17 21.75 7.09 31.68
CA LEU A 17 22.22 6.88 30.32
C LEU A 17 21.80 5.45 29.92
N SER A 18 21.47 5.27 28.63
CA SER A 18 21.41 3.97 27.95
C SER A 18 20.10 3.17 28.07
N ALA A 19 19.02 3.65 27.44
CA ALA A 19 17.98 2.77 26.91
C ALA A 19 17.66 3.03 25.42
N LEU A 20 18.48 3.82 24.72
CA LEU A 20 18.30 4.15 23.30
C LEU A 20 18.92 3.09 22.35
N LEU A 21 19.53 2.01 22.86
CA LEU A 21 20.29 1.06 22.02
C LEU A 21 19.86 -0.42 22.12
N VAL A 22 18.77 -0.77 22.81
CA VAL A 22 18.23 -2.14 22.82
C VAL A 22 16.73 -2.08 22.58
N GLY A 23 16.38 -1.78 21.34
CA GLY A 23 15.02 -1.83 20.84
C GLY A 23 15.14 -1.89 19.34
N GLY A 24 15.70 -3.00 18.84
CA GLY A 24 15.86 -3.22 17.41
C GLY A 24 14.52 -2.93 16.75
N THR A 25 14.53 -1.97 15.84
CA THR A 25 13.39 -1.75 14.94
C THR A 25 13.25 -3.04 14.16
N VAL A 26 12.35 -3.92 14.62
CA VAL A 26 11.86 -5.01 13.80
C VAL A 26 11.06 -4.33 12.71
N THR A 27 11.76 -3.98 11.63
CA THR A 27 11.12 -3.76 10.34
C THR A 27 10.53 -5.12 10.00
N ALA A 28 9.26 -5.30 10.34
CA ALA A 28 8.47 -6.33 9.69
C ALA A 28 8.45 -5.94 8.22
N THR A 29 9.37 -6.51 7.44
CA THR A 29 9.18 -6.61 6.00
C THR A 29 7.88 -7.38 5.87
N THR A 30 6.79 -6.66 5.57
CA THR A 30 5.64 -7.28 4.93
C THR A 30 6.20 -7.80 3.63
N ALA A 31 6.66 -9.06 3.66
CA ALA A 31 6.75 -9.84 2.44
C ALA A 31 5.37 -9.69 1.81
N ASP A 32 5.32 -9.03 0.67
CA ASP A 32 4.17 -8.97 -0.21
C ASP A 32 3.89 -10.41 -0.65
N ALA A 33 3.31 -11.18 0.26
CA ALA A 33 3.13 -12.61 0.14
C ALA A 33 1.76 -12.94 -0.48
N ALA A 34 1.04 -11.92 -0.95
CA ALA A 34 -0.37 -12.05 -1.32
C ALA A 34 -0.91 -10.96 -2.27
N ALA A 35 -0.09 -10.31 -3.11
CA ALA A 35 -0.62 -10.06 -4.45
C ALA A 35 -0.81 -11.44 -5.08
N SER A 36 -2.01 -12.01 -4.90
CA SER A 36 -2.47 -13.25 -5.51
C SER A 36 -1.86 -13.34 -6.91
N SER A 37 -1.01 -14.34 -7.15
CA SER A 37 -0.28 -14.43 -8.42
C SER A 37 -1.29 -14.44 -9.55
N VAL A 38 -1.44 -13.30 -10.23
CA VAL A 38 -2.34 -13.16 -11.39
C VAL A 38 -1.87 -14.19 -12.41
N GLY A 39 -2.80 -14.99 -12.92
CA GLY A 39 -2.48 -16.00 -13.93
C GLY A 39 -1.85 -15.34 -15.16
N SER A 40 -0.96 -16.07 -15.83
CA SER A 40 -0.38 -15.64 -17.10
C SER A 40 -0.97 -16.47 -18.24
N ILE A 41 -1.19 -15.83 -19.38
CA ILE A 41 -1.60 -16.44 -20.64
C ILE A 41 -0.68 -15.93 -21.74
N CYS A 42 -0.29 -16.80 -22.68
CA CYS A 42 0.49 -16.38 -23.84
C CYS A 42 -0.34 -15.42 -24.70
N TYR A 43 0.29 -14.40 -25.25
CA TYR A 43 -0.38 -13.46 -26.16
C TYR A 43 -1.08 -14.18 -27.31
N SER A 44 -0.43 -15.19 -27.90
CA SER A 44 -0.97 -16.00 -29.00
C SER A 44 -2.21 -16.82 -28.64
N ASP A 45 -2.44 -17.06 -27.36
CA ASP A 45 -3.55 -17.88 -26.86
C ASP A 45 -4.79 -17.03 -26.55
N LEU A 46 -4.71 -15.70 -26.72
CA LEU A 46 -5.84 -14.80 -26.58
C LEU A 46 -6.85 -15.01 -27.72
N PRO A 47 -8.16 -14.82 -27.45
CA PRO A 47 -9.18 -14.82 -28.49
C PRO A 47 -8.93 -13.67 -29.47
N SER A 48 -9.37 -13.81 -30.73
CA SER A 48 -9.05 -12.84 -31.78
C SER A 48 -9.53 -11.41 -31.45
N GLN A 49 -10.67 -11.29 -30.79
CA GLN A 49 -11.27 -10.02 -30.37
C GLN A 49 -10.39 -9.27 -29.37
N ALA A 50 -9.57 -9.96 -28.56
CA ALA A 50 -8.66 -9.30 -27.64
C ALA A 50 -7.55 -8.55 -28.38
N TYR A 51 -7.11 -9.05 -29.53
CA TYR A 51 -6.16 -8.31 -30.37
C TYR A 51 -6.79 -7.01 -30.90
N ASP A 52 -8.03 -7.07 -31.38
CA ASP A 52 -8.76 -5.90 -31.83
C ASP A 52 -8.90 -4.85 -30.70
N THR A 53 -9.20 -5.29 -29.47
CA THR A 53 -9.26 -4.40 -28.30
C THR A 53 -7.91 -3.79 -27.95
N LEU A 54 -6.82 -4.55 -28.00
CA LEU A 54 -5.47 -4.04 -27.74
C LEU A 54 -5.03 -3.00 -28.79
N ASP A 55 -5.39 -3.21 -30.06
CA ASP A 55 -5.12 -2.25 -31.14
C ASP A 55 -5.90 -0.94 -30.94
N LEU A 56 -7.15 -1.03 -30.48
CA LEU A 56 -7.95 0.15 -30.09
C LEU A 56 -7.33 0.89 -28.91
N ILE A 57 -6.87 0.18 -27.88
CA ILE A 57 -6.18 0.78 -26.72
C ILE A 57 -4.90 1.49 -27.18
N ALA A 58 -4.10 0.84 -28.03
CA ALA A 58 -2.87 1.43 -28.56
C ALA A 58 -3.11 2.68 -29.42
N SER A 59 -4.29 2.79 -30.03
CA SER A 59 -4.70 3.90 -30.89
C SER A 59 -5.52 4.97 -30.16
N ASP A 60 -5.79 4.80 -28.86
CA ASP A 60 -6.69 5.64 -28.06
C ASP A 60 -8.12 5.73 -28.64
N GLY A 61 -8.62 4.60 -29.13
CA GLY A 61 -9.98 4.43 -29.67
C GLY A 61 -10.13 4.71 -31.17
N PRO A 62 -11.35 5.00 -31.66
CA PRO A 62 -12.59 5.17 -30.90
C PRO A 62 -13.12 3.86 -30.33
N PHE A 63 -13.52 3.88 -29.06
CA PHE A 63 -14.05 2.70 -28.39
C PHE A 63 -15.56 2.48 -28.69
N PRO A 64 -15.99 1.23 -28.86
CA PRO A 64 -17.35 0.91 -29.27
C PRO A 64 -18.41 1.11 -28.18
N TYR A 65 -18.04 1.01 -26.90
CA TYR A 65 -18.97 1.14 -25.78
C TYR A 65 -18.65 2.35 -24.89
N SER A 66 -19.68 2.86 -24.21
CA SER A 66 -19.55 4.00 -23.30
C SER A 66 -18.77 3.69 -22.01
N GLN A 67 -18.62 2.41 -21.69
CA GLN A 67 -17.90 1.92 -20.52
C GLN A 67 -16.41 1.75 -20.81
N ASP A 68 -16.02 1.64 -22.08
CA ASP A 68 -14.64 1.41 -22.47
C ASP A 68 -13.78 2.64 -22.14
N GLY A 69 -12.68 2.41 -21.44
CA GLY A 69 -11.78 3.44 -20.92
C GLY A 69 -12.20 4.00 -19.55
N THR A 70 -13.29 3.51 -18.93
CA THR A 70 -13.65 3.94 -17.58
C THR A 70 -12.72 3.33 -16.53
N VAL A 71 -12.70 3.91 -15.32
CA VAL A 71 -11.77 3.46 -14.27
C VAL A 71 -12.25 2.16 -13.65
N PHE A 72 -11.43 1.11 -13.74
CA PHE A 72 -11.64 -0.13 -13.02
C PHE A 72 -11.22 0.03 -11.55
N ARG A 73 -12.18 -0.09 -10.62
CA ARG A 73 -11.97 0.23 -9.20
C ARG A 73 -11.19 -0.82 -8.40
N ASN A 74 -11.00 -2.03 -8.94
CA ASN A 74 -10.36 -3.16 -8.25
C ASN A 74 -10.86 -3.37 -6.79
N SER A 75 -12.17 -3.24 -6.55
CA SER A 75 -12.72 -3.26 -5.17
C SER A 75 -12.62 -4.62 -4.47
N GLU A 76 -12.51 -5.69 -5.24
CA GLU A 76 -12.31 -7.06 -4.76
C GLU A 76 -10.82 -7.41 -4.57
N GLY A 77 -9.90 -6.54 -5.01
CA GLY A 77 -8.46 -6.74 -4.85
C GLY A 77 -7.90 -7.91 -5.67
N VAL A 78 -8.47 -8.16 -6.86
CA VAL A 78 -8.00 -9.23 -7.77
C VAL A 78 -6.70 -8.86 -8.48
N LEU A 79 -6.45 -7.56 -8.68
CA LEU A 79 -5.19 -7.02 -9.19
C LEU A 79 -4.34 -6.44 -8.04
N PRO A 80 -3.02 -6.25 -8.23
CA PRO A 80 -2.17 -5.56 -7.26
C PRO A 80 -2.73 -4.19 -6.85
N SER A 81 -2.46 -3.81 -5.60
CA SER A 81 -2.97 -2.57 -5.02
C SER A 81 -2.25 -1.36 -5.60
N GLU A 82 -2.99 -0.49 -6.29
CA GLU A 82 -2.53 0.75 -6.91
C GLU A 82 -3.48 1.92 -6.57
N PRO A 83 -3.06 3.20 -6.73
CA PRO A 83 -3.92 4.35 -6.50
C PRO A 83 -5.19 4.35 -7.38
N SER A 84 -6.24 5.04 -6.91
CA SER A 84 -7.47 5.21 -7.69
C SER A 84 -7.19 5.88 -9.04
N GLY A 85 -7.77 5.33 -10.11
CA GLY A 85 -7.55 5.82 -11.48
C GLY A 85 -6.35 5.18 -12.19
N TYR A 86 -5.66 4.22 -11.56
CA TYR A 86 -4.55 3.51 -12.21
C TYR A 86 -5.04 2.50 -13.27
N TYR A 87 -6.09 1.75 -12.98
CA TYR A 87 -6.63 0.72 -13.88
C TYR A 87 -7.84 1.23 -14.66
N HIS A 88 -7.97 0.78 -15.90
CA HIS A 88 -9.08 1.07 -16.80
C HIS A 88 -9.63 -0.22 -17.40
N GLU A 89 -10.93 -0.21 -17.73
CA GLU A 89 -11.65 -1.30 -18.41
C GLU A 89 -12.39 -0.80 -19.64
#